data_AF-A0A1Z9M5T2-F1
#
_entry.id   AF-A0A1Z9M5T2-F1
#
_cell.length_a   1.000
_cell.length_b   1.000
_cell.length_c   1.000
_cell.angle_alpha   90.00
_cell.angle_beta   90.00
_cell.angle_gamma   90.00
#
_symmetry.space_group_name_H-M   'P 1'
#
loop_
_entity.id
_entity.type
_entity.pdbx_description
1 polymer ?
#
loop_
_entity_poly.entity_id
_entity_poly.type
_entity_poly.pdbx_seq_one_letter_code
_entity_poly.pdbx_strand_id
1 'polypeptide(L)' 'MQQTAIFGLGNPGVKYRDTKHNFGVWAVDQYASSKNKIFKSGKGDYYFAKDEDTILIKTTKYMN' A
#
# COMPACT_ATOMS: atom_id res chain seq x y z
N MET A 1 12.88 10.81 -16.80
CA MET A 1 11.80 11.08 -15.82
C MET A 1 11.98 10.09 -14.67
N GLN A 2 12.00 10.58 -13.44
CA GLN A 2 12.18 9.75 -12.24
C GLN A 2 10.80 9.39 -11.68
N GLN A 3 10.57 8.10 -11.44
CA GLN A 3 9.36 7.63 -10.76
C GLN A 3 9.72 7.28 -9.31
N THR A 4 8.84 7.67 -8.38
CA THR A 4 8.97 7.37 -6.96
C THR A 4 8.02 6.24 -6.58
N ALA A 5 8.50 5.27 -5.80
CA ALA A 5 7.67 4.20 -5.27
C ALA A 5 7.56 4.33 -3.74
N ILE A 6 6.33 4.33 -3.22
CA ILE A 6 6.03 4.42 -1.79
C ILE A 6 5.44 3.08 -1.34
N PHE A 7 6.10 2.44 -0.38
CA PHE A 7 5.70 1.12 0.13
C PHE A 7 5.09 1.21 1.52
N GLY A 8 3.84 0.79 1.63
CA GLY A 8 3.12 0.57 2.88
C GLY A 8 3.29 -0.88 3.32
N LEU A 9 4.17 -1.08 4.29
CA LEU A 9 4.47 -2.39 4.86
C LEU A 9 3.47 -2.74 5.96
N GLY A 10 3.05 -4.00 5.99
CA GLY A 10 2.15 -4.56 7.00
C GLY A 10 1.70 -5.97 6.67
N ASN A 11 0.88 -6.53 7.55
CA ASN A 11 0.32 -7.88 7.45
C ASN A 11 -1.11 -7.86 6.87
N PRO A 12 -1.45 -8.81 5.97
CA PRO A 12 -2.81 -8.94 5.44
C PRO A 12 -3.78 -9.55 6.47
N GLY A 13 -5.06 -9.19 6.36
CA GLY A 13 -6.14 -9.80 7.14
C GLY A 13 -6.64 -8.96 8.31
N VAL A 14 -7.92 -9.14 8.65
CA VAL A 14 -8.65 -8.30 9.62
C VAL A 14 -7.97 -8.23 10.98
N LYS A 15 -7.36 -9.33 11.44
CA LYS A 15 -6.65 -9.40 12.73
C LYS A 15 -5.47 -8.43 12.87
N TYR A 16 -4.84 -8.01 11.77
CA TYR A 16 -3.71 -7.07 11.82
C TYR A 16 -4.09 -5.64 11.46
N ARG A 17 -5.32 -5.44 10.99
CA ARG A 17 -5.79 -4.16 10.45
C ARG A 17 -5.51 -3.00 11.39
N ASP A 18 -5.72 -3.19 12.69
CA ASP A 18 -5.65 -2.13 13.70
C ASP A 18 -4.38 -2.24 14.58
N THR A 19 -3.33 -2.91 14.08
CA THR A 19 -2.03 -3.04 14.76
C THR A 19 -1.03 -1.98 14.29
N LYS A 20 -0.17 -1.50 15.20
CA LYS A 20 0.90 -0.53 14.86
C LYS A 20 1.82 -1.00 13.73
N HIS A 21 1.94 -2.32 13.54
CA HIS A 21 2.71 -2.94 12.46
C HIS A 21 2.16 -2.61 11.06
N ASN A 22 0.86 -2.28 10.95
CA ASN A 22 0.21 -1.90 9.69
C ASN A 22 0.22 -0.39 9.43
N PHE A 23 0.95 0.41 10.21
CA PHE A 23 1.01 1.87 10.02
C PHE A 23 1.40 2.27 8.59
N GLY A 24 2.35 1.55 7.98
CA GLY A 24 2.75 1.81 6.59
C GLY A 24 1.58 1.62 5.61
N VAL A 25 0.79 0.56 5.79
CA VAL A 25 -0.43 0.31 4.99
C VAL A 25 -1.44 1.44 5.20
N TRP A 26 -1.67 1.89 6.43
CA TRP A 26 -2.60 2.99 6.72
C TRP A 26 -2.22 4.29 6.04
N ALA A 27 -0.94 4.66 6.11
CA ALA A 27 -0.44 5.89 5.49
C ALA A 27 -0.64 5.87 3.97
N VAL A 28 -0.35 4.73 3.33
CA VAL A 28 -0.51 4.54 1.89
C VAL A 28 -1.98 4.51 1.47
N ASP A 29 -2.85 3.85 2.24
CA ASP A 29 -4.29 3.83 1.99
C ASP A 29 -4.91 5.23 2.16
N GLN A 30 -4.51 5.97 3.18
CA GLN A 30 -4.97 7.35 3.41
C GLN A 30 -4.52 8.27 2.28
N TYR A 31 -3.26 8.18 1.84
CA TYR A 31 -2.75 8.95 0.70
C TYR A 31 -3.56 8.65 -0.56
N ALA A 32 -3.73 7.37 -0.92
CA ALA A 32 -4.49 6.96 -2.09
C ALA A 32 -5.94 7.47 -2.04
N SER A 33 -6.59 7.35 -0.88
CA SER A 33 -7.96 7.84 -0.66
C SER A 33 -8.07 9.35 -0.86
N SER A 34 -7.11 10.13 -0.35
CA SER A 34 -7.11 11.60 -0.52
C SER A 34 -6.98 12.04 -1.98
N LYS A 35 -6.46 11.16 -2.84
CA LYS A 35 -6.25 11.37 -4.28
C LYS A 35 -7.25 10.59 -5.15
N ASN A 36 -8.28 9.99 -4.56
CA ASN A 36 -9.26 9.13 -5.23
C ASN A 36 -8.62 8.01 -6.08
N LYS A 37 -7.51 7.43 -5.61
CA LYS A 37 -6.84 6.32 -6.29
C LYS A 37 -7.35 4.99 -5.77
N ILE A 38 -7.58 4.07 -6.70
CA ILE A 38 -8.06 2.72 -6.40
C ILE A 38 -6.90 1.75 -6.59
N PHE A 39 -6.66 0.93 -5.57
CA PHE A 39 -5.69 -0.15 -5.61
C PHE A 39 -6.12 -1.28 -6.55
N LYS A 40 -5.16 -1.81 -7.30
CA LYS A 40 -5.31 -2.99 -8.17
C LYS A 40 -4.30 -4.05 -7.77
N SER A 41 -4.63 -5.31 -8.01
CA SER A 41 -3.71 -6.42 -7.73
C SER A 41 -2.45 -6.32 -8.59
N GLY A 42 -1.29 -6.43 -7.95
CA GLY A 42 0.00 -6.53 -8.62
C GLY A 42 0.25 -7.91 -9.21
N LYS A 43 1.42 -8.09 -9.84
CA LYS A 43 1.87 -9.42 -10.34
C LYS A 43 2.31 -10.38 -9.22
N GLY A 44 2.36 -9.92 -7.97
CA GLY A 44 2.78 -10.71 -6.81
C GLY A 44 2.01 -10.29 -5.57
N ASP A 45 2.60 -10.50 -4.40
CA ASP A 45 1.95 -10.29 -3.10
C ASP A 45 1.88 -8.81 -2.69
N TYR A 46 1.25 -7.99 -3.53
CA TYR A 46 0.99 -6.59 -3.28
C TYR A 46 -0.20 -6.06 -4.07
N TYR A 47 -0.79 -4.99 -3.56
CA TYR A 47 -1.66 -4.10 -4.32
C TYR A 47 -0.89 -2.84 -4.69
N PHE A 48 -1.21 -2.24 -5.83
CA PHE A 48 -0.63 -0.96 -6.23
C PHE A 48 -1.67 0.02 -6.79
N ALA A 49 -1.37 1.30 -6.69
CA ALA A 49 -2.09 2.39 -7.33
C ALA A 49 -1.07 3.38 -7.93
N LYS A 50 -1.45 4.07 -9.02
CA LYS A 50 -0.59 5.08 -9.66
C LYS A 50 -1.17 6.48 -9.45
N ASP A 51 -0.29 7.41 -9.10
CA ASP A 51 -0.58 8.83 -8.95
C ASP A 51 0.55 9.62 -9.62
N GLU A 52 0.32 10.05 -10.87
CA GLU A 52 1.33 10.78 -11.66
C GLU A 52 2.66 10.00 -11.72
N ASP A 53 3.74 10.58 -11.22
CA ASP A 53 5.08 9.95 -11.16
C ASP A 53 5.30 9.09 -9.90
N THR A 54 4.25 8.86 -9.11
CA THR A 54 4.28 8.07 -7.88
C THR A 54 3.53 6.75 -8.03
N ILE A 55 4.16 5.66 -7.57
CA ILE A 55 3.54 4.35 -7.43
C ILE A 55 3.36 4.05 -5.95
N LEU A 56 2.11 3.89 -5.53
CA LEU A 56 1.72 3.50 -4.19
C LEU A 56 1.61 1.99 -4.14
N ILE A 57 2.20 1.36 -3.12
CA ILE A 57 2.26 -0.10 -2.99
C ILE A 57 1.89 -0.48 -1.56
N LYS A 58 1.05 -1.49 -1.37
CA LYS A 58 0.83 -2.13 -0.07
C LYS A 58 1.00 -3.64 -0.15
N THR A 59 1.68 -4.22 0.84
CA THR A 59 2.01 -5.65 0.84
C THR A 59 0.81 -6.52 1.21
N THR A 60 0.71 -7.68 0.58
CA THR A 60 -0.24 -8.75 0.96
C THR A 60 0.46 -10.01 1.43
N LYS A 61 1.78 -9.95 1.61
CA LYS A 61 2.57 -11.01 2.24
C LYS A 61 2.72 -10.71 3.72
N TYR A 62 2.70 -11.76 4.52
CA TYR A 62 3.03 -11.66 5.93
C TYR A 62 4.50 -11.25 6.11
N MET A 63 4.73 -10.28 6.98
CA MET A 63 6.05 -9.90 7.45
C MET A 63 6.43 -10.80 8.64
N ASN A 64 7.66 -11.28 8.63
CA ASN A 64 8.23 -12.17 9.65
C ASN A 64 8.76 -11.37 10.85
#